data_AF-K1UF76-F1
#
_entry.id   AF-K1UF76-F1
#
_cell.length_a   1.000
_cell.length_b   1.000
_cell.length_c   1.000
_cell.angle_alpha   90.00
_cell.angle_beta   90.00
_cell.angle_gamma   90.00
#
_symmetry.space_group_name_H-M   'P 1'
#
loop_
_entity.id
_entity.type
_entity.pdbx_description
1 polymer ?
#
loop_
_entity_poly.entity_id
_entity_poly.type
_entity_poly.pdbx_seq_one_letter_code
_entity_poly.pdbx_strand_id
1 'polypeptide(L)'
;MAVHEKGRCVAELTAKKSKGHVGLAGNHQTPVMRMVSFIAEANEKKPFIRKLHPEVRGMFEAMAPNMKFPMKFVFSNLRLFSGLLIKLMPKLNVAAGEMLGTGCTFRKLYTEDDGSCKGEAFLRCINDEDLAKDLDALKEIAAKYDVEIVVRDSDNEYYKPTSLESDGYK
;
A
#
# COMPACT_ATOMS: atom_id res chain seq x y z
N MET A 1 8.52 -18.08 14.70
CA MET A 1 9.14 -17.56 13.46
C MET A 1 8.08 -16.73 12.74
N ALA A 2 8.35 -15.48 12.37
CA ALA A 2 7.36 -14.67 11.64
C ALA A 2 7.25 -15.19 10.20
N VAL A 3 6.05 -15.65 9.82
CA VAL A 3 5.78 -16.33 8.55
C VAL A 3 5.69 -15.33 7.38
N HIS A 4 5.63 -14.03 7.69
CA HIS A 4 5.49 -12.96 6.72
C HIS A 4 6.02 -11.63 7.27
N GLU A 5 7.12 -11.13 6.71
CA GLU A 5 7.59 -9.77 6.94
C GLU A 5 7.41 -8.96 5.66
N LYS A 6 6.87 -7.74 5.77
CA LYS A 6 6.63 -6.88 4.62
C LYS A 6 7.88 -6.07 4.30
N GLY A 7 8.19 -5.98 3.00
CA GLY A 7 9.19 -5.03 2.51
C GLY A 7 8.79 -3.59 2.82
N ARG A 8 9.78 -2.73 3.00
CA ARG A 8 9.58 -1.30 3.26
C ARG A 8 10.11 -0.51 2.07
N CYS A 9 9.33 0.44 1.58
CA CYS A 9 9.71 1.31 0.47
C CYS A 9 9.34 2.75 0.82
N VAL A 10 10.28 3.68 0.62
CA VAL A 10 10.05 5.11 0.82
C VAL A 10 10.01 5.81 -0.53
N ALA A 11 8.92 6.50 -0.81
CA ALA A 11 8.77 7.33 -2.00
C ALA A 11 8.70 8.81 -1.62
N GLU A 12 9.51 9.62 -2.29
CA GLU A 12 9.42 11.08 -2.26
C GLU A 12 8.36 11.57 -3.23
N LEU A 13 7.60 12.55 -2.79
CA LEU A 13 6.54 13.21 -3.56
C LEU A 13 6.94 14.66 -3.79
N THR A 14 6.85 15.15 -5.01
CA THR A 14 7.18 16.55 -5.34
C THR A 14 6.10 17.16 -6.23
N ALA A 15 5.43 18.20 -5.76
CA ALA A 15 4.63 19.10 -6.56
C ALA A 15 5.45 20.37 -6.84
N LYS A 16 5.92 20.52 -8.08
CA LYS A 16 6.75 21.68 -8.47
C LYS A 16 5.91 22.93 -8.65
N LYS A 17 6.44 24.09 -8.27
CA LYS A 17 5.83 25.38 -8.59
C LYS A 17 5.74 25.59 -10.10
N SER A 18 4.54 25.91 -10.60
CA SER A 18 4.34 26.29 -12.00
C SER A 18 5.05 27.61 -12.31
N LYS A 19 5.70 27.69 -13.49
CA LYS A 19 6.32 28.91 -14.00
C LYS A 19 5.22 29.86 -14.49
N GLY A 20 4.70 30.69 -13.59
CA GLY A 20 3.74 31.74 -13.91
C GLY A 20 3.41 32.60 -12.69
N HIS A 21 3.08 33.87 -12.88
CA HIS A 21 2.54 34.69 -11.80
C HIS A 21 1.27 34.00 -11.26
N VAL A 22 1.25 33.75 -9.95
CA VAL A 22 0.21 32.95 -9.25
C VAL A 22 -1.21 33.49 -9.48
N GLY A 23 -1.35 34.75 -9.94
CA GLY A 23 -2.63 35.38 -10.29
C GLY A 23 -3.01 35.41 -11.78
N LEU A 24 -2.17 34.92 -12.72
CA LEU A 24 -2.44 34.99 -14.18
C LEU A 24 -2.60 33.63 -14.86
N ALA A 25 -2.17 32.54 -14.22
CA ALA A 25 -2.53 31.20 -14.67
C ALA A 25 -3.94 30.92 -14.14
N GLY A 26 -4.95 30.81 -15.01
CA GLY A 26 -6.34 30.53 -14.64
C GLY A 26 -6.57 29.22 -13.86
N ASN A 27 -5.51 28.48 -13.54
CA ASN A 27 -5.50 27.32 -12.69
C ASN A 27 -4.96 27.69 -11.30
N HIS A 28 -5.86 27.99 -10.36
CA HIS A 28 -5.58 28.41 -8.98
C HIS A 28 -4.97 27.29 -8.10
N GLN A 29 -4.63 26.15 -8.68
CA GLN A 29 -4.13 24.98 -7.96
C GLN A 29 -2.66 25.17 -7.59
N THR A 30 -2.43 25.68 -6.39
CA THR A 30 -1.08 25.79 -5.80
C THR A 30 -0.45 24.40 -5.62
N PRO A 31 0.89 24.28 -5.56
CA PRO A 31 1.55 23.00 -5.30
C PRO A 31 1.03 22.28 -4.05
N VAL A 32 0.69 23.02 -2.99
CA VAL A 32 0.10 22.47 -1.77
C VAL A 32 -1.29 21.89 -2.03
N MET A 33 -2.16 22.62 -2.73
CA MET A 33 -3.50 22.12 -3.06
C MET A 33 -3.43 20.84 -3.89
N ARG A 34 -2.57 20.81 -4.91
CA ARG A 34 -2.35 19.61 -5.73
C ARG A 34 -1.86 18.43 -4.91
N MET A 35 -0.89 18.64 -4.03
CA MET A 35 -0.37 17.59 -3.14
C MET A 35 -1.45 17.05 -2.20
N VAL A 36 -2.25 17.93 -1.59
CA VAL A 36 -3.35 17.53 -0.69
C VAL A 36 -4.44 16.77 -1.46
N SER A 37 -4.83 17.24 -2.65
CA SER A 37 -5.83 16.54 -3.48
C SER A 37 -5.34 15.17 -3.93
N PHE A 38 -4.07 15.04 -4.31
CA PHE A 38 -3.44 13.76 -4.60
C PHE A 38 -3.50 12.81 -3.40
N ILE A 39 -3.06 13.26 -2.22
CA ILE A 39 -3.06 12.44 -0.99
C ILE A 39 -4.48 11.99 -0.64
N ALA A 40 -5.47 12.87 -0.76
CA ALA A 40 -6.86 12.55 -0.49
C ALA A 40 -7.41 11.49 -1.46
N GLU A 41 -7.23 11.68 -2.77
CA GLU A 41 -7.69 10.71 -3.78
C GLU A 41 -6.99 9.35 -3.62
N ALA A 42 -5.67 9.35 -3.37
CA ALA A 42 -4.90 8.13 -3.15
C ALA A 42 -5.38 7.35 -1.91
N ASN A 43 -5.67 8.06 -0.81
CA ASN A 43 -6.17 7.45 0.42
C ASN A 43 -7.63 6.95 0.30
N GLU A 44 -8.46 7.61 -0.50
CA GLU A 44 -9.84 7.18 -0.74
C GLU A 44 -9.90 5.96 -1.66
N LYS A 45 -9.22 6.01 -2.81
CA LYS A 45 -9.25 4.94 -3.81
C LYS A 45 -8.50 3.70 -3.37
N LYS A 46 -7.45 3.85 -2.56
CA LYS A 46 -6.57 2.75 -2.10
C LYS A 46 -6.21 1.84 -3.28
N PRO A 47 -5.49 2.36 -4.30
CA PRO A 47 -5.27 1.66 -5.57
C PRO A 47 -4.41 0.39 -5.46
N PHE A 48 -4.07 -0.04 -4.25
CA PHE A 48 -3.17 -1.14 -3.97
C PHE A 48 -3.84 -2.50 -4.14
N ILE A 49 -3.11 -3.43 -4.75
CA ILE A 49 -3.51 -4.82 -4.95
C ILE A 49 -3.79 -5.45 -3.58
N ARG A 50 -4.94 -6.10 -3.46
CA ARG A 50 -5.34 -6.88 -2.29
C ARG A 50 -5.56 -8.32 -2.68
N LYS A 51 -4.71 -9.22 -2.20
CA LYS A 51 -4.84 -10.66 -2.43
C LYS A 51 -4.48 -11.46 -1.20
N LEU A 52 -5.09 -12.64 -1.08
CA LEU A 52 -4.71 -13.59 -0.05
C LEU A 52 -3.42 -14.27 -0.48
N HIS A 53 -2.28 -13.78 0.00
CA HIS A 53 -0.98 -14.37 -0.30
C HIS A 53 -0.89 -15.80 0.25
N PRO A 54 -0.09 -16.70 -0.39
CA PRO A 54 0.04 -18.09 0.02
C PRO A 54 0.43 -18.26 1.50
N GLU A 55 1.23 -17.36 2.04
CA GLU A 55 1.67 -17.37 3.44
C GLU A 55 0.51 -17.06 4.40
N VAL A 56 -0.29 -16.05 4.07
CA VAL A 56 -1.49 -15.69 4.82
C VAL A 56 -2.53 -16.82 4.74
N ARG A 57 -2.62 -17.45 3.56
CA ARG A 57 -3.48 -18.61 3.34
C ARG A 57 -3.03 -19.81 4.18
N GLY A 58 -1.74 -20.15 4.17
CA GLY A 58 -1.18 -21.24 4.97
C GLY A 58 -1.39 -21.03 6.47
N MET A 59 -1.24 -19.79 6.95
CA MET A 59 -1.55 -19.42 8.33
C MET A 59 -3.03 -19.68 8.66
N PHE A 60 -3.95 -19.28 7.78
CA PHE A 60 -5.38 -19.54 7.99
C PHE A 60 -5.75 -21.02 7.91
N GLU A 61 -5.17 -21.78 6.99
CA GLU A 61 -5.38 -23.24 6.88
C GLU A 61 -4.85 -23.97 8.13
N ALA A 62 -3.70 -23.55 8.66
CA ALA A 62 -3.15 -24.10 9.91
C ALA A 62 -4.00 -23.76 11.15
N MET A 63 -4.66 -22.60 11.17
CA MET A 63 -5.57 -22.21 12.27
C MET A 63 -6.97 -22.80 12.15
N ALA A 64 -7.41 -23.19 10.94
CA ALA A 64 -8.76 -23.69 10.67
C ALA A 64 -9.21 -24.88 11.56
N PRO A 65 -8.37 -25.88 11.88
CA PRO A 65 -8.76 -27.02 12.71
C PRO A 65 -9.21 -26.64 14.12
N ASN A 66 -8.67 -25.55 14.67
CA ASN A 66 -8.94 -25.07 16.03
C ASN A 66 -10.18 -24.16 16.10
N MET A 67 -10.80 -23.82 14.96
CA MET A 67 -11.96 -22.94 14.91
C MET A 67 -13.28 -23.70 15.05
N LYS A 68 -14.30 -23.03 15.61
CA LYS A 68 -15.67 -23.53 15.66
C LYS A 68 -16.42 -23.24 14.35
N PHE A 69 -17.48 -23.99 14.08
CA PHE A 69 -18.43 -23.66 13.02
C PHE A 69 -19.06 -22.27 13.32
N PRO A 70 -19.22 -21.37 12.33
CA PRO A 70 -19.03 -21.54 10.88
C PRO A 70 -17.62 -21.21 10.36
N MET A 71 -16.74 -20.63 11.18
CA MET A 71 -15.40 -20.17 10.76
C MET A 71 -14.55 -21.31 10.21
N LYS A 72 -14.59 -22.49 10.85
CA LYS A 72 -13.91 -23.70 10.35
C LYS A 72 -14.27 -24.03 8.90
N PHE A 73 -15.54 -23.90 8.52
CA PHE A 73 -16.01 -24.21 7.18
C PHE A 73 -15.49 -23.21 6.14
N VAL A 74 -15.47 -21.92 6.51
CA VAL A 74 -14.96 -20.82 5.66
C VAL A 74 -13.46 -20.97 5.44
N PHE A 75 -12.67 -21.21 6.49
CA PHE A 75 -11.21 -21.34 6.41
C PHE A 75 -10.73 -22.69 5.87
N SER A 76 -11.54 -23.75 5.94
CA SER A 76 -11.22 -25.03 5.26
C SER A 76 -11.49 -24.96 3.74
N ASN A 77 -12.30 -23.99 3.30
CA ASN A 77 -12.68 -23.78 1.90
C ASN A 77 -12.20 -22.42 1.38
N LEU A 78 -10.98 -22.00 1.75
CA LEU A 78 -10.42 -20.70 1.36
C LEU A 78 -10.45 -20.44 -0.15
N ARG A 79 -10.37 -21.48 -0.98
CA ARG A 79 -10.46 -21.32 -2.44
C ARG A 79 -11.80 -20.73 -2.88
N LEU A 80 -12.90 -21.15 -2.25
CA LEU A 80 -14.28 -20.67 -2.51
C LEU A 80 -14.55 -19.32 -1.83
N PHE A 81 -14.02 -19.12 -0.63
CA PHE A 81 -14.33 -17.93 0.19
C PHE A 81 -13.27 -16.82 0.14
N SER A 82 -12.17 -17.01 -0.59
CA SER A 82 -11.06 -16.03 -0.68
C SER A 82 -11.53 -14.62 -1.06
N GLY A 83 -12.35 -14.48 -2.10
CA GLY A 83 -12.88 -13.18 -2.52
C GLY A 83 -13.77 -12.52 -1.47
N LEU A 84 -14.58 -13.31 -0.77
CA LEU A 84 -15.42 -12.83 0.33
C LEU A 84 -14.56 -12.38 1.52
N LEU A 85 -13.54 -13.16 1.85
CA LEU A 85 -12.60 -12.87 2.93
C LEU A 85 -11.78 -11.62 2.66
N ILE A 86 -11.30 -11.40 1.44
CA ILE A 86 -10.59 -10.17 1.05
C ILE A 86 -11.47 -8.93 1.28
N LYS A 87 -12.79 -9.05 1.07
CA LYS A 87 -13.75 -7.95 1.26
C LYS A 87 -14.16 -7.76 2.73
N LEU A 88 -14.22 -8.84 3.50
CA LEU A 88 -14.67 -8.82 4.91
C LEU A 88 -13.53 -8.56 5.89
N MET A 89 -12.33 -9.08 5.66
CA MET A 89 -11.19 -8.94 6.58
C MET A 89 -10.90 -7.48 6.95
N PRO A 90 -10.85 -6.52 6.01
CA PRO A 90 -10.63 -5.12 6.35
C PRO A 90 -11.73 -4.50 7.23
N LYS A 91 -12.96 -5.05 7.17
CA LYS A 91 -14.09 -4.60 8.00
C LYS A 91 -14.08 -5.23 9.40
N LEU A 92 -13.56 -6.44 9.51
CA LEU A 92 -13.52 -7.19 10.77
C LEU A 92 -12.28 -6.85 11.58
N ASN A 93 -11.15 -6.60 10.92
CA ASN A 93 -9.90 -6.26 11.58
C ASN A 93 -9.00 -5.43 10.65
N VAL A 94 -8.68 -4.21 11.08
CA VAL A 94 -7.78 -3.30 10.36
C VAL A 94 -6.40 -3.94 10.13
N ALA A 95 -5.88 -4.67 11.13
CA ALA A 95 -4.59 -5.35 11.01
C ALA A 95 -4.63 -6.47 9.96
N ALA A 96 -5.70 -7.28 9.93
CA ALA A 96 -5.87 -8.32 8.91
C ALA A 96 -6.05 -7.72 7.51
N GLY A 97 -6.74 -6.58 7.41
CA GLY A 97 -6.87 -5.82 6.17
C GLY A 97 -5.53 -5.27 5.66
N GLU A 98 -4.66 -4.80 6.55
CA GLU A 98 -3.31 -4.40 6.18
C GLU A 98 -2.50 -5.59 5.67
N MET A 99 -2.64 -6.80 6.23
CA MET A 99 -1.89 -7.99 5.78
C MET A 99 -2.24 -8.48 4.36
N LEU A 100 -3.32 -8.00 3.76
CA LEU A 100 -3.80 -8.47 2.45
C LEU A 100 -3.21 -7.74 1.24
N GLY A 101 -2.46 -6.67 1.43
CA GLY A 101 -1.94 -5.88 0.31
C GLY A 101 -0.89 -4.87 0.74
N THR A 102 -0.45 -4.03 -0.19
CA THR A 102 0.47 -2.94 0.13
C THR A 102 -0.25 -1.88 0.96
N GLY A 103 0.36 -1.53 2.10
CA GLY A 103 -0.09 -0.39 2.91
C GLY A 103 0.67 0.86 2.51
N CYS A 104 0.00 2.00 2.37
CA CYS A 104 0.65 3.29 2.11
C CYS A 104 0.30 4.28 3.21
N THR A 105 1.30 4.99 3.72
CA THR A 105 1.15 6.00 4.77
C THR A 105 1.95 7.24 4.39
N PHE A 106 1.28 8.39 4.30
CA PHE A 106 1.95 9.67 4.07
C PHE A 106 2.50 10.20 5.39
N ARG A 107 3.83 10.38 5.50
CA ARG A 107 4.50 10.70 6.78
C ARG A 107 4.88 12.16 6.91
N LYS A 108 5.26 12.80 5.80
CA LYS A 108 5.78 14.17 5.79
C LYS A 108 5.09 14.96 4.69
N LEU A 109 4.86 16.23 4.97
CA LEU A 109 4.37 17.23 4.04
C LEU A 109 4.98 18.58 4.42
N TYR A 110 5.70 19.21 3.50
CA TYR A 110 6.32 20.51 3.73
C TYR A 110 6.43 21.30 2.42
N THR A 111 6.64 22.60 2.53
CA THR A 111 6.90 23.49 1.40
C THR A 111 8.36 23.89 1.41
N GLU A 112 8.95 23.98 0.22
CA GLU A 112 10.31 24.48 0.04
C GLU A 112 10.30 25.99 -0.22
N ASP A 113 11.45 26.64 -0.03
CA ASP A 113 11.62 28.09 -0.21
C ASP A 113 11.33 28.56 -1.64
N ASP A 114 11.46 27.67 -2.62
CA ASP A 114 11.11 27.92 -4.03
C ASP A 114 9.58 27.96 -4.27
N GLY A 115 8.78 27.58 -3.27
CA GLY A 115 7.33 27.48 -3.31
C GLY A 115 6.79 26.15 -3.84
N SER A 116 7.65 25.15 -4.05
CA SER A 116 7.26 23.77 -4.32
C SER A 116 6.78 23.07 -3.04
N CYS A 117 5.99 22.01 -3.18
CA CYS A 117 5.52 21.21 -2.04
C CYS A 117 6.09 19.79 -2.15
N LYS A 118 6.74 19.33 -1.08
CA LYS A 118 7.28 17.99 -0.95
C LYS A 118 6.52 17.16 0.08
N GLY A 119 6.49 15.86 -0.16
CA GLY A 119 5.91 14.88 0.74
C GLY A 119 6.67 13.57 0.73
N GLU A 120 6.29 12.69 1.65
CA GLU A 120 6.90 11.36 1.78
C GLU A 120 5.80 10.31 1.96
N ALA A 121 5.78 9.31 1.08
CA ALA A 121 4.93 8.14 1.17
C ALA A 121 5.76 6.93 1.64
N PHE A 122 5.28 6.28 2.69
CA PHE A 122 5.85 5.06 3.23
C PHE A 122 4.98 3.87 2.84
N LEU A 123 5.54 2.98 2.03
CA LEU A 123 4.87 1.81 1.48
C LEU A 123 5.37 0.55 2.21
N ARG A 124 4.45 -0.27 2.69
CA ARG A 124 4.71 -1.59 3.28
C ARG A 124 4.20 -2.65 2.32
N CYS A 125 5.11 -3.31 1.62
CA CYS A 125 4.87 -4.09 0.41
C CYS A 125 5.00 -5.58 0.71
N ILE A 126 4.24 -6.40 -0.01
CA ILE A 126 4.26 -7.85 0.21
C ILE A 126 5.26 -8.56 -0.73
N ASN A 127 5.40 -8.08 -1.97
CA ASN A 127 6.41 -8.52 -2.92
C ASN A 127 6.72 -7.40 -3.92
N ASP A 128 7.83 -7.53 -4.66
CA ASP A 128 8.30 -6.50 -5.59
C ASP A 128 7.41 -6.37 -6.84
N GLU A 129 6.81 -7.46 -7.30
CA GLU A 129 5.95 -7.45 -8.51
C GLU A 129 4.64 -6.68 -8.30
N ASP A 130 3.99 -6.86 -7.14
CA ASP A 130 2.79 -6.12 -6.77
C ASP A 130 3.17 -4.68 -6.41
N LEU A 131 4.33 -4.46 -5.78
CA LEU A 131 4.83 -3.11 -5.49
C LEU A 131 5.00 -2.27 -6.76
N ALA A 132 5.58 -2.84 -7.82
CA ALA A 132 5.73 -2.14 -9.09
C ALA A 132 4.36 -1.68 -9.65
N LYS A 133 3.37 -2.57 -9.64
CA LYS A 133 2.00 -2.26 -10.10
C LYS A 133 1.30 -1.25 -9.20
N ASP A 134 1.50 -1.36 -7.91
CA ASP A 134 0.95 -0.45 -6.90
C ASP A 134 1.52 0.96 -7.04
N LEU A 135 2.82 1.06 -7.34
CA LEU A 135 3.49 2.33 -7.64
C LEU A 135 3.00 2.92 -8.95
N ASP A 136 2.78 2.11 -9.99
CA ASP A 136 2.24 2.58 -11.26
C ASP A 136 0.82 3.14 -11.08
N ALA A 137 -0.05 2.43 -10.36
CA ALA A 137 -1.39 2.91 -10.05
C ALA A 137 -1.37 4.20 -9.19
N LEU A 138 -0.42 4.32 -8.26
CA LEU A 138 -0.22 5.56 -7.49
C LEU A 138 0.26 6.72 -8.36
N LYS A 139 1.18 6.46 -9.31
CA LYS A 139 1.68 7.44 -10.28
C LYS A 139 0.58 7.91 -11.23
N GLU A 140 -0.36 7.05 -11.62
CA GLU A 140 -1.52 7.45 -12.43
C GLU A 140 -2.41 8.47 -11.72
N ILE A 141 -2.60 8.32 -10.40
CA ILE A 141 -3.32 9.33 -9.60
C ILE A 141 -2.48 10.60 -9.49
N ALA A 142 -1.18 10.47 -9.21
CA ALA A 142 -0.26 11.60 -9.07
C ALA A 142 -0.17 12.47 -10.33
N ALA A 143 -0.20 11.85 -11.51
CA ALA A 143 -0.17 12.52 -12.80
C ALA A 143 -1.34 13.50 -12.99
N LYS A 144 -2.52 13.21 -12.45
CA LYS A 144 -3.69 14.12 -12.50
C LYS A 144 -3.46 15.43 -11.76
N TYR A 145 -2.57 15.41 -10.78
CA TYR A 145 -2.27 16.53 -9.90
C TYR A 145 -0.88 17.12 -10.15
N ASP A 146 -0.16 16.69 -11.20
CA ASP A 146 1.20 17.17 -11.49
C ASP A 146 2.12 17.00 -10.25
N VAL A 147 2.05 15.79 -9.66
CA VAL A 147 2.87 15.33 -8.55
C VAL A 147 3.83 14.26 -9.06
N GLU A 148 5.12 14.48 -8.88
CA GLU A 148 6.19 13.54 -9.20
C GLU A 148 6.42 12.59 -8.03
N ILE A 149 6.58 11.29 -8.31
CA ILE A 149 6.88 10.25 -7.33
C ILE A 149 8.23 9.63 -7.66
N VAL A 150 9.18 9.70 -6.72
CA VAL A 150 10.52 9.10 -6.85
C VAL A 150 10.72 8.11 -5.71
N VAL A 151 11.03 6.85 -6.03
CA VAL A 151 11.31 5.82 -5.02
C VAL A 151 12.79 5.89 -4.64
N ARG A 152 13.10 5.87 -3.35
CA ARG A 152 14.48 5.79 -2.86
C ARG A 152 14.93 4.33 -2.83
N ASP A 153 15.90 3.97 -3.66
CA ASP A 153 16.45 2.61 -3.72
C ASP A 153 17.19 2.18 -2.44
N SER A 154 17.65 3.15 -1.62
CA SER A 154 18.49 2.88 -0.44
C SER A 154 17.76 2.31 0.78
N ASP A 155 16.42 2.42 0.85
CA ASP A 155 15.61 2.00 2.01
C ASP A 155 14.77 0.75 1.72
N ASN A 156 15.04 0.06 0.60
CA ASN A 156 14.24 -1.07 0.14
C ASN A 156 14.69 -2.39 0.80
N GLU A 157 14.32 -2.57 2.06
CA GLU A 157 14.54 -3.82 2.81
C GLU A 157 13.41 -4.81 2.51
N TYR A 158 13.52 -5.57 1.41
CA TYR A 158 12.66 -6.73 1.18
C TYR A 158 13.33 -8.01 1.69
N TYR A 159 12.72 -8.65 2.68
CA TYR A 159 13.09 -9.98 3.12
C TYR A 159 12.15 -11.01 2.48
N LYS A 160 12.70 -11.94 1.70
CA LYS A 160 11.91 -13.06 1.16
C LYS A 160 11.27 -13.83 2.32
N PRO A 161 9.98 -14.21 2.23
CA PRO A 161 9.36 -15.01 3.27
C PRO A 161 10.10 -16.33 3.46
N THR A 162 10.28 -16.73 4.73
CA THR A 162 10.86 -18.03 5.07
C THR A 162 10.02 -19.15 4.47
N SER A 163 10.67 -20.11 3.82
CA SER A 163 9.99 -21.25 3.20
C SER A 163 9.09 -21.98 4.20
N LEU A 164 7.82 -22.15 3.82
CA LEU A 164 6.82 -22.94 4.55
C LEU A 164 7.17 -24.44 4.61
N GLU A 165 8.15 -24.89 3.83
CA GLU A 165 8.64 -26.28 3.83
C GLU A 165 9.82 -26.52 4.77
N SER A 166 10.33 -25.48 5.43
CA SER A 166 11.46 -25.61 6.35
C SER A 166 11.06 -26.36 7.63
N ASP A 167 11.99 -27.16 8.17
CA ASP A 167 11.80 -27.90 9.42
C ASP A 167 11.48 -27.01 10.63
N GLY A 168 11.70 -25.69 10.53
CA GLY A 168 11.29 -24.72 11.55
C GLY A 168 9.82 -24.31 11.53
N TYR A 169 9.05 -24.73 10.51
CA TYR A 169 7.61 -24.46 10.37
C TYR A 169 6.71 -25.68 10.65
N LYS A 170 7.24 -26.90 10.57
CA LYS A 170 6.51 -28.14 10.87
C LYS A 170 6.28 -28.35 12.37
#